data_AF-A0A848F5W6-F1
#
_entry.id   AF-A0A848F5W6-F1
#
_cell.length_a   1.000
_cell.length_b   1.000
_cell.length_c   1.000
_cell.angle_alpha   90.00
_cell.angle_beta   90.00
_cell.angle_gamma   90.00
#
_symmetry.space_group_name_H-M   'P 1'
#
loop_
_entity.id
_entity.type
_entity.pdbx_description
1 polymer ?
#
loop_
_entity_poly.entity_id
_entity_poly.type
_entity_poly.pdbx_seq_one_letter_code
_entity_poly.pdbx_strand_id
1 'polypeptide(L)'
;MKVLLTGATGFIGSRLRQALLDAGHSVVAVSRHAPTAPQPPRLQWLALDFARALTPAQWLPYLQGVDAVVNAVGIFREAGSQTFEALHHRAPVALFQACAQAGVRRVVQISALGVAAGTTAYQRSKHAADEALRALPLDATVVQPSLVFGEDGPSARFFLTLSSLPLLALPRGGPLQPVHVDDAVAALAALLQAPAAAWAGRRVALVGPQPLSLTQYLQALRAAQGLPRAPVLSVPGPLAAWGARIAGRLGSSLLDEDSWHMLQQGNAAPADDITRLLGRPPRPAQAFIPRARADAARAQARLAWTLWLLRLSLALVWLITAAVSYGLYPVQQSYELLARTGVPPALQPLMLYGAATFDLALGVLTLWPLRPRARRWLWGTQAALIGFYTVLITWRLPEFWLHPYGPLTKNLPILAALALLAALEPRGSQATETR
;
A
#
# COMPACT_ATOMS: atom_id res chain seq x y z
N MET A 1 -15.19 -29.13 -9.66
CA MET A 1 -16.09 -27.97 -9.63
C MET A 1 -15.62 -26.92 -10.63
N LYS A 2 -16.55 -26.24 -11.28
CA LYS A 2 -16.37 -25.00 -12.03
C LYS A 2 -16.71 -23.82 -11.12
N VAL A 3 -15.72 -23.00 -10.80
CA VAL A 3 -15.83 -21.88 -9.85
C VAL A 3 -15.75 -20.56 -10.60
N LEU A 4 -16.78 -19.71 -10.48
CA LEU A 4 -16.69 -18.32 -10.94
C LEU A 4 -16.05 -17.48 -9.83
N LEU A 5 -14.93 -16.85 -10.14
CA LEU A 5 -14.14 -16.04 -9.20
C LEU A 5 -14.06 -14.60 -9.68
N THR A 6 -14.71 -13.70 -8.93
CA THR A 6 -14.53 -12.26 -9.14
C THR A 6 -13.35 -11.75 -8.33
N GLY A 7 -12.72 -10.65 -8.78
CA GLY A 7 -11.49 -10.15 -8.14
C GLY A 7 -10.29 -11.07 -8.35
N ALA A 8 -10.29 -11.87 -9.41
CA ALA A 8 -9.27 -12.88 -9.70
C ALA A 8 -7.86 -12.31 -9.99
N THR A 9 -7.76 -11.01 -10.28
CA THR A 9 -6.48 -10.29 -10.42
C THR A 9 -6.02 -9.63 -9.12
N GLY A 10 -6.85 -9.64 -8.08
CA GLY A 10 -6.57 -8.99 -6.79
C GLY A 10 -5.62 -9.79 -5.91
N PHE A 11 -5.27 -9.21 -4.76
CA PHE A 11 -4.27 -9.77 -3.83
C PHE A 11 -4.63 -11.19 -3.32
N ILE A 12 -5.87 -11.39 -2.86
CA ILE A 12 -6.37 -12.69 -2.42
C ILE A 12 -6.81 -13.53 -3.63
N GLY A 13 -7.57 -12.94 -4.56
CA GLY A 13 -8.18 -13.66 -5.67
C GLY A 13 -7.16 -14.31 -6.62
N SER A 14 -6.01 -13.68 -6.88
CA SER A 14 -4.96 -14.28 -7.73
C SER A 14 -4.35 -15.54 -7.13
N ARG A 15 -4.13 -15.54 -5.80
CA ARG A 15 -3.61 -16.69 -5.05
C ARG A 15 -4.67 -17.78 -4.90
N LEU A 16 -5.92 -17.41 -4.64
CA LEU A 16 -7.03 -18.36 -4.60
C LEU A 16 -7.26 -19.01 -5.96
N ARG A 17 -7.20 -18.25 -7.06
CA ARG A 17 -7.26 -18.79 -8.43
C ARG A 17 -6.22 -19.90 -8.63
N GLN A 18 -4.97 -19.64 -8.25
CA GLN A 18 -3.90 -20.63 -8.36
C GLN A 18 -4.20 -21.86 -7.51
N ALA A 19 -4.56 -21.68 -6.23
CA ALA A 19 -4.89 -22.77 -5.32
C ALA A 19 -6.07 -23.63 -5.83
N LEU A 20 -7.08 -23.03 -6.44
CA LEU A 20 -8.22 -23.75 -7.03
C LEU A 20 -7.80 -24.58 -8.26
N LEU A 21 -6.94 -24.04 -9.12
CA LEU A 21 -6.41 -24.77 -10.28
C LEU A 21 -5.52 -25.94 -9.86
N ASP A 22 -4.68 -25.74 -8.84
CA ASP A 22 -3.81 -26.77 -8.26
C ASP A 22 -4.63 -27.89 -7.59
N ALA A 23 -5.75 -27.54 -6.95
CA ALA A 23 -6.75 -28.48 -6.43
C ALA A 23 -7.61 -29.14 -7.52
N GLY A 24 -7.34 -28.85 -8.79
CA GLY A 24 -7.96 -29.49 -9.94
C GLY A 24 -9.32 -28.94 -10.38
N HIS A 25 -9.74 -27.80 -9.82
CA HIS A 25 -10.97 -27.12 -10.23
C HIS A 25 -10.81 -26.35 -11.55
N SER A 26 -11.93 -26.11 -12.22
CA SER A 26 -12.00 -25.17 -13.35
C SER A 26 -12.39 -23.80 -12.83
N VAL A 27 -11.72 -22.73 -13.28
CA VAL A 27 -11.95 -21.37 -12.80
C VAL A 27 -12.40 -20.47 -13.95
N VAL A 28 -13.55 -19.81 -13.76
CA VAL A 28 -14.00 -18.68 -14.59
C VAL A 28 -13.62 -17.40 -13.87
N ALA A 29 -12.49 -16.81 -14.24
CA ALA A 29 -11.92 -15.64 -13.61
C ALA A 29 -12.48 -14.35 -14.23
N VAL A 30 -13.08 -13.49 -13.40
CA VAL A 30 -13.65 -12.21 -13.85
C VAL A 30 -12.65 -11.08 -13.69
N SER A 31 -12.44 -10.31 -14.76
CA SER A 31 -11.56 -9.14 -14.77
C SER A 31 -12.07 -8.07 -15.75
N ARG A 32 -11.66 -6.81 -15.54
CA ARG A 32 -11.95 -5.72 -16.48
C ARG A 32 -11.28 -5.93 -17.83
N HIS A 33 -10.05 -6.43 -17.82
CA HIS A 33 -9.25 -6.72 -19.00
C HIS A 33 -8.70 -8.13 -18.86
N ALA A 34 -9.07 -9.02 -19.78
CA ALA A 34 -8.54 -10.37 -19.81
C ALA A 34 -7.01 -10.31 -20.05
N PRO A 35 -6.21 -11.04 -19.26
CA PRO A 35 -4.78 -11.16 -19.51
C PRO A 35 -4.51 -11.77 -20.89
N THR A 36 -3.49 -11.27 -21.57
CA THR A 36 -3.10 -11.71 -22.93
C THR A 36 -2.18 -12.93 -22.95
N ALA A 37 -1.64 -13.34 -21.80
CA ALA A 37 -0.74 -14.48 -21.70
C ALA A 37 -1.46 -15.82 -22.02
N PRO A 38 -0.74 -16.87 -22.44
CA PRO A 38 -1.29 -18.22 -22.55
C PRO A 38 -1.87 -18.68 -21.20
N GLN A 39 -3.07 -19.24 -21.23
CA GLN A 39 -3.79 -19.65 -20.03
C GLN A 39 -3.86 -21.18 -19.93
N PRO A 40 -3.82 -21.75 -18.71
CA PRO A 40 -4.00 -23.19 -18.55
C PRO A 40 -5.42 -23.60 -18.99
N PRO A 41 -5.63 -24.83 -19.48
CA PRO A 41 -6.93 -25.27 -20.04
C PRO A 41 -8.13 -25.13 -19.09
N ARG A 42 -7.89 -25.21 -17.77
CA ARG A 42 -8.91 -25.10 -16.73
C ARG A 42 -9.20 -23.66 -16.28
N LEU A 43 -8.59 -22.66 -16.93
CA LEU A 43 -8.80 -21.25 -16.63
C LEU A 43 -9.42 -20.53 -17.82
N GLN A 44 -10.61 -19.97 -17.60
CA GLN A 44 -11.28 -19.10 -18.56
C GLN A 44 -11.35 -17.68 -17.99
N TRP A 45 -11.02 -16.67 -18.78
CA TRP A 45 -11.22 -15.28 -18.41
C TRP A 45 -12.53 -14.74 -18.95
N LEU A 46 -13.27 -14.07 -18.08
CA LEU A 46 -14.44 -13.27 -18.43
C LEU A 46 -14.07 -11.79 -18.33
N ALA A 47 -14.12 -11.09 -19.46
CA ALA A 47 -13.97 -9.64 -19.53
C ALA A 47 -15.30 -8.99 -19.13
N LEU A 48 -15.39 -8.55 -17.87
CA LEU A 48 -16.57 -7.88 -17.33
C LEU A 48 -16.11 -6.85 -16.28
N ASP A 49 -16.58 -5.62 -16.42
CA ASP A 49 -16.37 -4.60 -15.40
C ASP A 49 -17.34 -4.81 -14.25
N PHE A 50 -16.81 -5.32 -13.13
CA PHE A 50 -17.57 -5.58 -11.91
C PHE A 50 -18.33 -4.34 -11.42
N ALA A 51 -17.74 -3.14 -11.56
CA ALA A 51 -18.40 -1.89 -11.13
C ALA A 51 -19.60 -1.49 -11.99
N ARG A 52 -19.75 -2.12 -13.17
CA ARG A 52 -20.85 -1.86 -14.11
C ARG A 52 -21.84 -3.03 -14.22
N ALA A 53 -21.51 -4.18 -13.64
CA ALA A 53 -22.37 -5.37 -13.59
C ALA A 53 -23.32 -5.28 -12.37
N LEU A 54 -24.27 -4.33 -12.44
CA LEU A 54 -25.13 -3.90 -11.35
C LEU A 54 -26.53 -4.52 -11.37
N THR A 55 -26.84 -5.38 -12.34
CA THR A 55 -28.13 -6.08 -12.42
C THR A 55 -27.94 -7.60 -12.58
N PRO A 56 -28.88 -8.42 -12.08
CA PRO A 56 -28.77 -9.88 -12.20
C PRO A 56 -28.66 -10.37 -13.65
N ALA A 57 -29.37 -9.71 -14.57
CA ALA A 57 -29.37 -10.03 -15.99
C ALA A 57 -27.98 -9.99 -16.64
N GLN A 58 -27.07 -9.12 -16.13
CA GLN A 58 -25.70 -9.03 -16.63
C GLN A 58 -24.83 -10.23 -16.19
N TRP A 59 -25.24 -10.96 -15.16
CA TRP A 59 -24.50 -12.09 -14.59
C TRP A 59 -25.03 -13.44 -15.09
N LEU A 60 -26.34 -13.56 -15.34
CA LEU A 60 -27.00 -14.81 -15.74
C LEU A 60 -26.29 -15.59 -16.86
N PRO A 61 -25.81 -14.97 -17.97
CA PRO A 61 -25.15 -15.70 -19.05
C PRO A 61 -23.89 -16.47 -18.63
N TYR A 62 -23.25 -16.04 -17.54
CA TYR A 62 -21.96 -16.57 -17.08
C TYR A 62 -22.07 -17.61 -15.96
N LEU A 63 -23.29 -17.86 -15.46
CA LEU A 63 -23.55 -18.80 -14.37
C LEU A 63 -23.87 -20.21 -14.86
N GLN A 64 -24.01 -20.43 -16.18
CA GLN A 64 -24.29 -21.74 -16.74
C GLN A 64 -23.17 -22.76 -16.43
N GLY A 65 -23.56 -23.86 -15.78
CA GLY A 65 -22.67 -24.94 -15.36
C GLY A 65 -21.67 -24.55 -14.26
N VAL A 66 -21.84 -23.39 -13.61
CA VAL A 66 -21.03 -22.97 -12.46
C VAL A 66 -21.52 -23.68 -11.20
N ASP A 67 -20.62 -24.34 -10.49
CA ASP A 67 -20.95 -25.06 -9.25
C ASP A 67 -20.88 -24.16 -8.02
N ALA A 68 -19.99 -23.15 -8.05
CA ALA A 68 -19.78 -22.23 -6.95
C ALA A 68 -19.31 -20.86 -7.42
N VAL A 69 -19.68 -19.82 -6.66
CA VAL A 69 -19.25 -18.44 -6.90
C VAL A 69 -18.44 -17.95 -5.70
N VAL A 70 -17.30 -17.31 -5.97
CA VAL A 70 -16.49 -16.63 -4.96
C VAL A 70 -16.36 -15.17 -5.33
N ASN A 71 -16.83 -14.28 -4.45
CA ASN A 71 -16.62 -12.84 -4.60
C ASN A 71 -15.41 -12.38 -3.78
N ALA A 72 -14.30 -12.10 -4.47
CA ALA A 72 -13.07 -11.57 -3.86
C ALA A 72 -12.83 -10.08 -4.19
N VAL A 73 -13.83 -9.38 -4.72
CA VAL A 73 -13.71 -7.95 -5.03
C VAL A 73 -13.77 -7.12 -3.76
N GLY A 74 -12.81 -6.21 -3.61
CA GLY A 74 -12.77 -5.24 -2.52
C GLY A 74 -11.75 -4.14 -2.80
N ILE A 75 -12.10 -2.93 -2.41
CA ILE A 75 -11.24 -1.76 -2.44
C ILE A 75 -11.13 -1.17 -1.03
N PHE A 76 -9.98 -0.60 -0.68
CA PHE A 76 -9.85 0.14 0.58
C PHE A 76 -10.12 1.64 0.41
N ARG A 77 -10.04 2.15 -0.83
CA ARG A 77 -10.32 3.55 -1.16
C ARG A 77 -11.06 3.65 -2.48
N GLU A 78 -11.91 4.64 -2.58
CA GLU A 78 -12.64 4.97 -3.79
C GLU A 78 -11.74 5.75 -4.76
N ALA A 79 -11.85 5.44 -6.05
CA ALA A 79 -11.09 6.12 -7.10
C ALA A 79 -11.89 6.13 -8.41
N GLY A 80 -12.19 7.33 -8.93
CA GLY A 80 -12.96 7.49 -10.16
C GLY A 80 -14.32 6.78 -10.06
N SER A 81 -14.56 5.81 -10.95
CA SER A 81 -15.80 5.01 -10.97
C SER A 81 -15.81 3.83 -9.98
N GLN A 82 -14.71 3.57 -9.27
CA GLN A 82 -14.60 2.48 -8.30
C GLN A 82 -15.04 2.99 -6.93
N THR A 83 -16.35 2.90 -6.64
CA THR A 83 -16.94 3.31 -5.36
C THR A 83 -17.25 2.12 -4.48
N PHE A 84 -17.32 2.33 -3.16
CA PHE A 84 -17.77 1.33 -2.20
C PHE A 84 -19.19 0.87 -2.51
N GLU A 85 -20.07 1.80 -2.87
CA GLU A 85 -21.45 1.47 -3.21
C GLU A 85 -21.53 0.55 -4.44
N ALA A 86 -20.74 0.82 -5.48
CA ALA A 86 -20.72 -0.03 -6.68
C ALA A 86 -20.06 -1.40 -6.40
N LEU A 87 -18.88 -1.42 -5.80
CA LEU A 87 -18.02 -2.61 -5.70
C LEU A 87 -18.27 -3.48 -4.46
N HIS A 88 -18.74 -2.91 -3.35
CA HIS A 88 -18.99 -3.66 -2.12
C HIS A 88 -20.45 -4.01 -1.92
N HIS A 89 -21.38 -3.22 -2.45
CA HIS A 89 -22.81 -3.41 -2.24
C HIS A 89 -23.53 -3.84 -3.51
N ARG A 90 -23.72 -2.94 -4.49
CA ARG A 90 -24.62 -3.19 -5.63
C ARG A 90 -24.19 -4.32 -6.54
N ALA A 91 -22.92 -4.37 -6.98
CA ALA A 91 -22.45 -5.43 -7.87
C ALA A 91 -22.46 -6.82 -7.20
N PRO A 92 -21.98 -6.98 -5.94
CA PRO A 92 -22.13 -8.24 -5.22
C PRO A 92 -23.59 -8.68 -5.08
N VAL A 93 -24.51 -7.78 -4.71
CA VAL A 93 -25.94 -8.10 -4.57
C VAL A 93 -26.54 -8.57 -5.89
N ALA A 94 -26.23 -7.90 -7.00
CA ALA A 94 -26.66 -8.31 -8.33
C ALA A 94 -26.16 -9.71 -8.70
N LEU A 95 -24.89 -10.02 -8.39
CA LEU A 95 -24.31 -11.35 -8.58
C LEU A 95 -25.03 -12.40 -7.71
N PHE A 96 -25.29 -12.13 -6.44
CA PHE A 96 -25.95 -13.08 -5.55
C PHE A 96 -27.39 -13.37 -5.98
N GLN A 97 -28.13 -12.34 -6.38
CA GLN A 97 -29.48 -12.50 -6.94
C GLN A 97 -29.46 -13.32 -8.23
N ALA A 98 -28.48 -13.11 -9.11
CA ALA A 98 -28.31 -13.92 -10.30
C ALA A 98 -27.97 -15.39 -9.96
N CYS A 99 -27.17 -15.64 -8.92
CA CYS A 99 -26.88 -17.00 -8.44
C CYS A 99 -28.16 -17.71 -8.00
N ALA A 100 -29.02 -17.02 -7.24
CA ALA A 100 -30.30 -17.56 -6.80
C ALA A 100 -31.23 -17.87 -7.99
N GLN A 101 -31.28 -16.99 -9.00
CA GLN A 101 -32.07 -17.19 -10.23
C GLN A 101 -31.53 -18.34 -11.09
N ALA A 102 -30.21 -18.50 -11.19
CA ALA A 102 -29.56 -19.54 -11.99
C ALA A 102 -29.42 -20.89 -11.28
N GLY A 103 -29.82 -20.98 -10.01
CA GLY A 103 -29.69 -22.21 -9.20
C GLY A 103 -28.28 -22.51 -8.70
N VAL A 104 -27.34 -21.55 -8.79
CA VAL A 104 -25.99 -21.68 -8.24
C VAL A 104 -26.02 -21.43 -6.74
N ARG A 105 -26.25 -22.49 -5.96
CA ARG A 105 -26.51 -22.37 -4.51
C ARG A 105 -25.28 -21.97 -3.70
N ARG A 106 -24.09 -22.42 -4.08
CA ARG A 106 -22.87 -22.22 -3.28
C ARG A 106 -22.21 -20.88 -3.58
N VAL A 107 -22.29 -19.95 -2.62
CA VAL A 107 -21.72 -18.60 -2.78
C VAL A 107 -20.84 -18.25 -1.59
N VAL A 108 -19.60 -17.86 -1.86
CA VAL A 108 -18.63 -17.40 -0.85
C VAL A 108 -18.36 -15.91 -1.05
N GLN A 109 -18.70 -15.11 -0.05
CA GLN A 109 -18.42 -13.67 -0.04
C GLN A 109 -17.20 -13.37 0.81
N ILE A 110 -16.19 -12.71 0.26
CA ILE A 110 -15.05 -12.21 1.03
C ILE A 110 -15.34 -10.77 1.48
N SER A 111 -15.70 -10.67 2.76
CA SER A 111 -15.99 -9.43 3.47
C SER A 111 -14.77 -8.95 4.27
N ALA A 112 -14.99 -8.32 5.42
CA ALA A 112 -13.95 -7.96 6.38
C ALA A 112 -14.44 -8.22 7.81
N LEU A 113 -13.50 -8.47 8.72
CA LEU A 113 -13.82 -8.67 10.13
C LEU A 113 -14.30 -7.36 10.78
N GLY A 114 -15.35 -7.46 11.60
CA GLY A 114 -15.90 -6.33 12.36
C GLY A 114 -16.86 -5.42 11.58
N VAL A 115 -17.24 -5.76 10.34
CA VAL A 115 -18.12 -4.91 9.50
C VAL A 115 -19.50 -4.66 10.11
N ALA A 116 -20.02 -5.61 10.91
CA ALA A 116 -21.36 -5.49 11.53
C ALA A 116 -21.44 -4.38 12.58
N ALA A 117 -20.34 -4.08 13.29
CA ALA A 117 -20.25 -2.98 14.25
C ALA A 117 -19.58 -1.73 13.64
N GLY A 118 -19.32 -1.76 12.34
CA GLY A 118 -18.48 -0.77 11.68
C GLY A 118 -19.21 0.54 11.38
N THR A 119 -18.48 1.63 11.50
CA THR A 119 -18.99 3.01 11.31
C THR A 119 -18.34 3.70 10.12
N THR A 120 -17.39 3.07 9.44
CA THR A 120 -16.79 3.60 8.20
C THR A 120 -17.67 3.26 7.00
N ALA A 121 -17.58 4.05 5.91
CA ALA A 121 -18.30 3.76 4.67
C ALA A 121 -17.87 2.39 4.07
N TYR A 122 -16.59 2.07 4.22
CA TYR A 122 -16.02 0.77 3.88
C TYR A 122 -16.74 -0.38 4.61
N GLN A 123 -16.86 -0.30 5.93
CA GLN A 123 -17.50 -1.36 6.73
C GLN A 123 -19.00 -1.46 6.44
N ARG A 124 -19.72 -0.33 6.38
CA ARG A 124 -21.18 -0.32 6.09
C ARG A 124 -21.50 -0.95 4.74
N SER A 125 -20.74 -0.61 3.70
CA SER A 125 -20.97 -1.14 2.35
C SER A 125 -20.74 -2.65 2.26
N LYS A 126 -19.68 -3.18 2.91
CA LYS A 126 -19.43 -4.62 3.01
C LYS A 126 -20.52 -5.33 3.83
N HIS A 127 -20.93 -4.76 4.96
CA HIS A 127 -22.02 -5.31 5.78
C HIS A 127 -23.34 -5.40 5.00
N ALA A 128 -23.69 -4.38 4.21
CA ALA A 128 -24.91 -4.40 3.41
C ALA A 128 -24.97 -5.57 2.42
N ALA A 129 -23.85 -5.89 1.74
CA ALA A 129 -23.78 -7.07 0.87
C ALA A 129 -23.81 -8.39 1.64
N ASP A 130 -23.20 -8.46 2.83
CA ASP A 130 -23.24 -9.65 3.68
C ASP A 130 -24.68 -9.99 4.09
N GLU A 131 -25.47 -8.98 4.50
CA GLU A 131 -26.87 -9.17 4.85
C GLU A 131 -27.73 -9.55 3.65
N ALA A 132 -27.52 -8.88 2.52
CA ALA A 132 -28.24 -9.19 1.29
C ALA A 132 -27.96 -10.62 0.80
N LEU A 133 -26.71 -11.10 0.89
CA LEU A 133 -26.38 -12.49 0.59
C LEU A 133 -27.11 -13.47 1.51
N ARG A 134 -27.11 -13.18 2.81
CA ARG A 134 -27.73 -14.05 3.82
C ARG A 134 -29.25 -14.11 3.74
N ALA A 135 -29.88 -13.10 3.17
CA ALA A 135 -31.33 -13.06 2.95
C ALA A 135 -31.78 -13.92 1.75
N LEU A 136 -30.85 -14.39 0.91
CA LEU A 136 -31.16 -15.20 -0.27
C LEU A 136 -31.19 -16.70 0.07
N PRO A 137 -31.97 -17.51 -0.66
CA PRO A 137 -32.06 -18.97 -0.48
C PRO A 137 -30.84 -19.69 -1.08
N LEU A 138 -29.65 -19.35 -0.58
CA LEU A 138 -28.35 -19.84 -1.05
C LEU A 138 -27.62 -20.56 0.10
N ASP A 139 -26.76 -21.51 -0.27
CA ASP A 139 -25.78 -22.12 0.65
C ASP A 139 -24.58 -21.16 0.80
N ALA A 140 -24.88 -19.98 1.33
CA ALA A 140 -23.97 -18.86 1.37
C ALA A 140 -23.01 -18.92 2.57
N THR A 141 -21.76 -18.53 2.37
CA THR A 141 -20.79 -18.33 3.46
C THR A 141 -20.12 -16.98 3.34
N VAL A 142 -20.16 -16.20 4.42
CA VAL A 142 -19.48 -14.89 4.49
C VAL A 142 -18.15 -15.10 5.21
N VAL A 143 -17.05 -14.94 4.49
CA VAL A 143 -15.70 -15.06 5.03
C VAL A 143 -15.19 -13.68 5.40
N GLN A 144 -14.76 -13.52 6.65
CA GLN A 144 -14.37 -12.26 7.26
C GLN A 144 -12.89 -12.31 7.64
N PRO A 145 -11.98 -12.05 6.69
CA PRO A 145 -10.57 -11.91 7.01
C PRO A 145 -10.33 -10.69 7.91
N SER A 146 -9.40 -10.89 8.84
CA SER A 146 -8.69 -9.83 9.55
C SER A 146 -7.72 -9.08 8.61
N LEU A 147 -6.82 -8.28 9.16
CA LEU A 147 -5.68 -7.75 8.44
C LEU A 147 -4.88 -8.89 7.77
N VAL A 148 -4.98 -8.99 6.45
CA VAL A 148 -4.25 -10.00 5.68
C VAL A 148 -2.83 -9.53 5.40
N PHE A 149 -1.85 -10.29 5.87
CA PHE A 149 -0.44 -10.07 5.60
C PHE A 149 0.02 -10.91 4.41
N GLY A 150 0.71 -10.28 3.47
CA GLY A 150 1.63 -10.97 2.55
C GLY A 150 2.60 -9.96 1.97
N GLU A 151 3.84 -10.39 1.74
CA GLU A 151 5.01 -9.52 1.48
C GLU A 151 4.78 -8.51 0.33
N ASP A 152 4.03 -8.91 -0.70
CA ASP A 152 3.74 -8.06 -1.85
C ASP A 152 2.62 -7.04 -1.62
N GLY A 153 1.88 -7.18 -0.52
CA GLY A 153 0.71 -6.37 -0.19
C GLY A 153 1.09 -4.96 0.30
N PRO A 154 0.29 -3.93 -0.03
CA PRO A 154 0.56 -2.55 0.40
C PRO A 154 0.54 -2.41 1.94
N SER A 155 -0.39 -3.09 2.61
CA SER A 155 -0.49 -3.13 4.07
C SER A 155 0.76 -3.75 4.71
N ALA A 156 1.24 -4.87 4.18
CA ALA A 156 2.44 -5.54 4.67
C ALA A 156 3.66 -4.62 4.55
N ARG A 157 3.88 -4.00 3.38
CA ARG A 157 4.98 -3.05 3.17
C ARG A 157 4.96 -1.89 4.17
N PHE A 158 3.77 -1.35 4.45
CA PHE A 158 3.59 -0.29 5.43
C PHE A 158 3.98 -0.75 6.84
N PHE A 159 3.42 -1.87 7.34
CA PHE A 159 3.74 -2.37 8.68
C PHE A 159 5.18 -2.88 8.81
N LEU A 160 5.79 -3.40 7.74
CA LEU A 160 7.20 -3.75 7.70
C LEU A 160 8.09 -2.51 7.81
N THR A 161 7.78 -1.46 7.03
CA THR A 161 8.48 -0.17 7.13
C THR A 161 8.38 0.39 8.55
N LEU A 162 7.17 0.44 9.11
CA LEU A 162 6.91 0.95 10.47
C LEU A 162 7.66 0.13 11.53
N SER A 163 7.61 -1.21 11.45
CA SER A 163 8.32 -2.10 12.39
C SER A 163 9.84 -2.02 12.28
N SER A 164 10.39 -1.52 11.17
CA SER A 164 11.84 -1.35 10.98
C SER A 164 12.40 -0.06 11.58
N LEU A 165 11.55 0.88 11.98
CA LEU A 165 11.99 2.15 12.58
C LEU A 165 12.81 1.92 13.86
N PRO A 166 13.77 2.80 14.18
CA PRO A 166 14.56 2.69 15.41
C PRO A 166 13.74 2.93 16.68
N LEU A 167 12.69 3.74 16.60
CA LEU A 167 11.75 4.07 17.68
C LEU A 167 10.32 3.92 17.15
N LEU A 168 9.47 3.19 17.89
CA LEU A 168 8.07 3.00 17.53
C LEU A 168 7.19 3.99 18.29
N ALA A 169 6.82 5.11 17.67
CA ALA A 169 5.83 6.03 18.21
C ALA A 169 4.42 5.57 17.81
N LEU A 170 3.70 4.94 18.74
CA LEU A 170 2.45 4.24 18.44
C LEU A 170 1.30 4.71 19.35
N PRO A 171 0.09 4.89 18.81
CA PRO A 171 -1.08 5.07 19.65
C PRO A 171 -1.53 3.76 20.30
N ARG A 172 -2.32 3.87 21.36
CA ARG A 172 -3.12 2.75 21.87
C ARG A 172 -4.32 2.54 20.95
N GLY A 173 -4.62 1.28 20.66
CA GLY A 173 -5.77 0.85 19.85
C GLY A 173 -6.33 -0.46 20.37
N GLY A 174 -7.35 -0.97 19.69
CA GLY A 174 -7.92 -2.29 19.96
C GLY A 174 -7.00 -3.44 19.55
N PRO A 175 -7.37 -4.68 19.89
CA PRO A 175 -6.62 -5.87 19.51
C PRO A 175 -6.62 -6.07 17.99
N LEU A 176 -5.52 -6.59 17.44
CA LEU A 176 -5.33 -6.95 16.04
C LEU A 176 -4.99 -8.43 15.95
N GLN A 177 -5.59 -9.17 15.01
CA GLN A 177 -5.33 -10.60 14.87
C GLN A 177 -5.01 -10.97 13.41
N PRO A 178 -3.91 -10.45 12.85
CA PRO A 178 -3.62 -10.54 11.43
C PRO A 178 -3.44 -11.99 10.98
N VAL A 179 -3.83 -12.28 9.73
CA VAL A 179 -3.74 -13.61 9.13
C VAL A 179 -2.77 -13.61 7.95
N HIS A 180 -1.98 -14.67 7.81
CA HIS A 180 -1.11 -14.82 6.64
C HIS A 180 -1.95 -15.11 5.39
N VAL A 181 -1.63 -14.51 4.25
CA VAL A 181 -2.39 -14.67 3.00
C VAL A 181 -2.49 -16.13 2.56
N ASP A 182 -1.40 -16.89 2.67
CA ASP A 182 -1.41 -18.32 2.31
C ASP A 182 -2.36 -19.14 3.20
N ASP A 183 -2.44 -18.80 4.49
CA ASP A 183 -3.36 -19.48 5.42
C ASP A 183 -4.81 -19.07 5.15
N ALA A 184 -5.07 -17.80 4.81
CA ALA A 184 -6.38 -17.35 4.39
C ALA A 184 -6.84 -18.03 3.08
N VAL A 185 -5.93 -18.17 2.11
CA VAL A 185 -6.20 -18.84 0.82
C VAL A 185 -6.40 -20.34 1.00
N ALA A 186 -5.57 -21.00 1.81
CA ALA A 186 -5.72 -22.42 2.12
C ALA A 186 -7.06 -22.68 2.84
N ALA A 187 -7.44 -21.83 3.78
CA ALA A 187 -8.74 -21.92 4.45
C ALA A 187 -9.92 -21.71 3.48
N LEU A 188 -9.82 -20.75 2.55
CA LEU A 188 -10.83 -20.53 1.50
C LEU A 188 -10.96 -21.73 0.56
N ALA A 189 -9.83 -22.32 0.15
CA ALA A 189 -9.83 -23.51 -0.70
C ALA A 189 -10.44 -24.73 0.03
N ALA A 190 -10.04 -24.96 1.29
CA ALA A 190 -10.63 -26.00 2.14
C ALA A 190 -12.14 -25.78 2.37
N LEU A 191 -12.55 -24.52 2.55
CA LEU A 191 -13.95 -24.15 2.70
C LEU A 191 -14.77 -24.47 1.44
N LEU A 192 -14.19 -24.34 0.25
CA LEU A 192 -14.85 -24.73 -1.01
C LEU A 192 -14.92 -26.25 -1.21
N GLN A 193 -13.94 -27.00 -0.69
CA GLN A 193 -13.93 -28.47 -0.75
C GLN A 193 -14.84 -29.13 0.29
N ALA A 194 -15.06 -28.48 1.44
CA ALA A 194 -15.94 -28.99 2.48
C ALA A 194 -17.41 -29.09 1.99
N PRO A 195 -18.25 -29.96 2.60
CA PRO A 195 -19.68 -29.98 2.32
C PRO A 195 -20.31 -28.60 2.60
N ALA A 196 -21.12 -28.08 1.67
CA ALA A 196 -21.71 -26.75 1.79
C ALA A 196 -22.55 -26.60 3.07
N ALA A 197 -23.27 -27.65 3.46
CA ALA A 197 -24.11 -27.68 4.68
C ALA A 197 -23.33 -27.40 5.98
N ALA A 198 -22.02 -27.67 6.02
CA ALA A 198 -21.21 -27.42 7.22
C ALA A 198 -20.95 -25.92 7.47
N TRP A 199 -21.11 -25.08 6.44
CA TRP A 199 -20.74 -23.65 6.46
C TRP A 199 -21.84 -22.71 5.94
N ALA A 200 -22.94 -23.25 5.44
CA ALA A 200 -24.08 -22.47 4.96
C ALA A 200 -24.64 -21.57 6.07
N GLY A 201 -24.92 -20.31 5.73
CA GLY A 201 -25.42 -19.28 6.64
C GLY A 201 -24.40 -18.75 7.66
N ARG A 202 -23.18 -19.28 7.71
CA ARG A 202 -22.16 -18.88 8.70
C ARG A 202 -21.36 -17.67 8.25
N ARG A 203 -20.91 -16.89 9.24
CA ARG A 203 -19.81 -15.94 9.11
C ARG A 203 -18.55 -16.60 9.64
N VAL A 204 -17.51 -16.69 8.82
CA VAL A 204 -16.27 -17.41 9.11
C VAL A 204 -15.14 -16.40 9.25
N ALA A 205 -14.63 -16.23 10.47
CA ALA A 205 -13.49 -15.35 10.71
C ALA A 205 -12.19 -16.00 10.26
N LEU A 206 -11.41 -15.31 9.42
CA LEU A 206 -10.04 -15.72 9.09
C LEU A 206 -9.05 -14.80 9.81
N VAL A 207 -8.53 -15.31 10.92
CA VAL A 207 -7.70 -14.57 11.86
C VAL A 207 -6.40 -15.32 12.14
N GLY A 208 -5.40 -14.60 12.64
CA GLY A 208 -4.20 -15.23 13.21
C GLY A 208 -4.49 -16.04 14.48
N PRO A 209 -3.48 -16.72 15.05
CA PRO A 209 -3.71 -17.66 16.15
C PRO A 209 -4.11 -16.98 17.46
N GLN A 210 -3.72 -15.70 17.66
CA GLN A 210 -4.03 -14.97 18.88
C GLN A 210 -4.12 -13.45 18.64
N PRO A 211 -4.99 -12.73 19.38
CA PRO A 211 -5.03 -11.27 19.34
C PRO A 211 -3.72 -10.64 19.85
N LEU A 212 -3.31 -9.53 19.22
CA LEU A 212 -2.09 -8.77 19.50
C LEU A 212 -2.42 -7.28 19.60
N SER A 213 -1.79 -6.54 20.49
CA SER A 213 -1.74 -5.08 20.36
C SER A 213 -0.95 -4.65 19.11
N LEU A 214 -1.15 -3.42 18.63
CA LEU A 214 -0.34 -2.84 17.54
C LEU A 214 1.16 -2.94 17.84
N THR A 215 1.55 -2.69 19.09
CA THR A 215 2.93 -2.85 19.56
C THR A 215 3.41 -4.28 19.42
N GLN A 216 2.66 -5.27 19.91
CA GLN A 216 3.06 -6.68 19.81
C GLN A 216 3.15 -7.14 18.36
N TYR A 217 2.22 -6.72 17.51
CA TYR A 217 2.25 -7.02 16.08
C TYR A 217 3.50 -6.47 15.40
N LEU A 218 3.82 -5.19 15.61
CA LEU A 218 5.02 -4.59 15.03
C LEU A 218 6.31 -5.21 15.57
N GLN A 219 6.36 -5.57 16.86
CA GLN A 219 7.51 -6.29 17.42
C GLN A 219 7.62 -7.72 16.84
N ALA A 220 6.51 -8.38 16.54
CA ALA A 220 6.52 -9.69 15.87
C ALA A 220 7.06 -9.60 14.45
N LEU A 221 6.62 -8.62 13.66
CA LEU A 221 7.16 -8.35 12.32
C LEU A 221 8.63 -7.92 12.36
N ARG A 222 9.03 -7.15 13.39
CA ARG A 222 10.41 -6.76 13.62
C ARG A 222 11.30 -7.97 13.90
N ALA A 223 10.84 -8.89 14.73
CA ALA A 223 11.52 -10.17 14.99
C ALA A 223 11.60 -11.04 13.72
N ALA A 224 10.53 -11.10 12.92
CA ALA A 224 10.51 -11.81 11.64
C ALA A 224 11.51 -11.24 10.62
N GLN A 225 11.83 -9.95 10.70
CA GLN A 225 12.90 -9.29 9.94
C GLN A 225 14.29 -9.53 10.53
N GLY A 226 14.45 -10.28 11.63
CA GLY A 226 15.73 -10.48 12.32
C GLY A 226 16.25 -9.23 13.02
N LEU A 227 15.39 -8.28 13.38
CA LEU A 227 15.75 -7.07 14.11
C LEU A 227 15.53 -7.25 15.63
N PRO A 228 16.40 -6.67 16.49
CA PRO A 228 16.20 -6.67 17.93
C PRO A 228 14.98 -5.81 18.30
N ARG A 229 14.38 -6.02 19.48
CA ARG A 229 13.23 -5.21 19.93
C ARG A 229 13.53 -3.70 19.91
N ALA A 230 12.56 -2.91 19.46
CA ALA A 230 12.64 -1.44 19.48
C ALA A 230 11.97 -0.86 20.73
N PRO A 231 12.45 0.28 21.26
CA PRO A 231 11.70 1.07 22.24
C PRO A 231 10.39 1.58 21.65
N VAL A 232 9.40 1.74 22.51
CA VAL A 232 8.03 2.16 22.14
C VAL A 232 7.69 3.43 22.89
N LEU A 233 7.33 4.48 22.14
CA LEU A 233 6.81 5.73 22.67
C LEU A 233 5.30 5.75 22.50
N SER A 234 4.56 5.89 23.61
CA SER A 234 3.10 5.97 23.56
C SER A 234 2.67 7.33 23.01
N VAL A 235 1.90 7.32 21.93
CA VAL A 235 1.31 8.53 21.33
C VAL A 235 -0.11 8.72 21.90
N PRO A 236 -0.42 9.87 22.51
CA PRO A 236 -1.77 10.22 22.93
C PRO A 236 -2.79 10.14 21.79
N GLY A 237 -3.98 9.62 22.07
CA GLY A 237 -5.06 9.45 21.09
C GLY A 237 -5.41 10.72 20.28
N PRO A 238 -5.52 11.91 20.90
CA PRO A 238 -5.78 13.14 20.16
C PRO A 238 -4.70 13.51 19.14
N LEU A 239 -3.43 13.28 19.48
CA LEU A 239 -2.30 13.52 18.56
C LEU A 239 -2.33 12.52 17.40
N ALA A 240 -2.66 11.26 17.69
CA ALA A 240 -2.81 10.24 16.65
C ALA A 240 -3.96 10.56 15.69
N ALA A 241 -5.12 10.99 16.21
CA ALA A 241 -6.26 11.42 15.40
C ALA A 241 -5.92 12.62 14.51
N TRP A 242 -5.20 13.61 15.06
CA TRP A 242 -4.75 14.76 14.28
C TRP A 242 -3.76 14.36 13.18
N GLY A 243 -2.78 13.51 13.49
CA GLY A 243 -1.84 12.95 12.52
C GLY A 243 -2.54 12.16 11.41
N ALA A 244 -3.54 11.34 11.75
CA ALA A 244 -4.35 10.59 10.79
C ALA A 244 -5.13 11.51 9.84
N ARG A 245 -5.70 12.60 10.34
CA ARG A 245 -6.39 13.61 9.50
C ARG A 245 -5.44 14.29 8.51
N ILE A 246 -4.24 14.66 8.95
CA ILE A 246 -3.23 15.26 8.07
C ILE A 246 -2.77 14.25 7.02
N ALA A 247 -2.44 13.03 7.45
CA ALA A 247 -2.00 11.97 6.55
C ALA A 247 -3.08 11.65 5.49
N GLY A 248 -4.36 11.59 5.90
CA GLY A 248 -5.49 11.41 4.99
C GLY A 248 -5.59 12.51 3.92
N ARG A 249 -5.40 13.78 4.31
CA ARG A 249 -5.37 14.94 3.37
C ARG A 249 -4.17 14.91 2.42
N LEU A 250 -3.05 14.35 2.86
CA LEU A 250 -1.85 14.15 2.04
C LEU A 250 -1.92 12.88 1.16
N GLY A 251 -3.05 12.17 1.18
CA GLY A 251 -3.30 10.99 0.33
C GLY A 251 -2.69 9.69 0.85
N SER A 252 -2.28 9.64 2.13
CA SER A 252 -1.86 8.38 2.75
C SER A 252 -3.06 7.43 2.86
N SER A 253 -2.93 6.21 2.31
CA SER A 253 -4.03 5.24 2.21
C SER A 253 -4.18 4.27 3.36
N LEU A 254 -3.20 4.21 4.26
CA LEU A 254 -3.19 3.28 5.39
C LEU A 254 -3.14 3.98 6.75
N LEU A 255 -2.95 5.31 6.74
CA LEU A 255 -3.06 6.18 7.89
C LEU A 255 -4.00 7.33 7.54
N ASP A 256 -5.25 7.17 7.93
CA ASP A 256 -6.33 8.13 7.76
C ASP A 256 -7.35 7.96 8.91
N GLU A 257 -8.39 8.81 8.89
CA GLU A 257 -9.40 8.83 9.96
C GLU A 257 -10.18 7.50 10.05
N ASP A 258 -10.49 6.87 8.90
CA ASP A 258 -11.17 5.58 8.85
C ASP A 258 -10.31 4.46 9.45
N SER A 259 -9.05 4.33 9.03
CA SER A 259 -8.12 3.33 9.58
C SER A 259 -7.82 3.56 11.07
N TRP A 260 -7.81 4.81 11.53
CA TRP A 260 -7.74 5.15 12.95
C TRP A 260 -8.96 4.62 13.73
N HIS A 261 -10.17 4.88 13.24
CA HIS A 261 -11.39 4.36 13.87
C HIS A 261 -11.44 2.83 13.86
N MET A 262 -11.05 2.19 12.76
CA MET A 262 -10.94 0.73 12.68
C MET A 262 -9.91 0.17 13.66
N LEU A 263 -8.76 0.85 13.83
CA LEU A 263 -7.76 0.47 14.82
C LEU A 263 -8.31 0.56 16.25
N GLN A 264 -9.09 1.60 16.56
CA GLN A 264 -9.72 1.75 17.88
C GLN A 264 -10.75 0.63 18.17
N GLN A 265 -11.55 0.26 17.18
CA GLN A 265 -12.56 -0.80 17.28
C GLN A 265 -11.93 -2.18 17.54
N GLY A 266 -10.73 -2.42 17.01
CA GLY A 266 -10.09 -3.73 17.05
C GLY A 266 -10.60 -4.68 15.97
N ASN A 267 -9.82 -5.73 15.77
CA ASN A 267 -9.91 -6.66 14.66
C ASN A 267 -9.46 -8.06 15.11
N ALA A 268 -10.24 -8.66 16.02
CA ALA A 268 -9.97 -9.96 16.62
C ALA A 268 -11.25 -10.80 16.72
N ALA A 269 -11.12 -12.12 16.64
CA ALA A 269 -12.20 -13.09 16.76
C ALA A 269 -11.63 -14.48 17.13
N PRO A 270 -12.47 -15.43 17.57
CA PRO A 270 -12.03 -16.80 17.81
C PRO A 270 -11.41 -17.43 16.56
N ALA A 271 -10.29 -18.14 16.73
CA ALA A 271 -9.52 -18.74 15.63
C ALA A 271 -9.99 -20.17 15.29
N ASP A 272 -11.06 -20.65 15.90
CA ASP A 272 -11.51 -22.05 15.79
C ASP A 272 -11.91 -22.42 14.36
N ASP A 273 -12.62 -21.53 13.65
CA ASP A 273 -13.10 -21.83 12.30
C ASP A 273 -11.94 -21.94 11.30
N ILE A 274 -10.98 -21.02 11.31
CA ILE A 274 -9.79 -21.12 10.44
C ILE A 274 -8.91 -22.31 10.83
N THR A 275 -8.77 -22.60 12.13
CA THR A 275 -8.01 -23.77 12.60
C THR A 275 -8.65 -25.07 12.11
N ARG A 276 -9.98 -25.16 12.16
CA ARG A 276 -10.75 -26.30 11.63
C ARG A 276 -10.57 -26.46 10.12
N LEU A 277 -10.63 -25.36 9.37
CA LEU A 277 -10.44 -25.38 7.91
C LEU A 277 -9.03 -25.78 7.50
N LEU A 278 -8.02 -25.34 8.26
CA LEU A 278 -6.61 -25.65 7.98
C LEU A 278 -6.17 -27.02 8.51
N GLY A 279 -6.88 -27.59 9.49
CA GLY A 279 -6.43 -28.78 10.23
C GLY A 279 -5.21 -28.52 11.13
N ARG A 280 -4.82 -27.25 11.30
CA ARG A 280 -3.69 -26.80 12.12
C ARG A 280 -3.94 -25.35 12.57
N PRO A 281 -3.28 -24.86 13.63
CA PRO A 281 -3.35 -23.45 13.96
C PRO A 281 -2.80 -22.59 12.80
N PRO A 282 -3.39 -21.39 12.56
CA PRO A 282 -2.86 -20.44 11.61
C PRO A 282 -1.48 -19.93 12.06
N ARG A 283 -0.68 -19.51 11.10
CA ARG A 283 0.71 -19.08 11.30
C ARG A 283 0.74 -17.85 12.21
N PRO A 284 1.64 -17.79 13.22
CA PRO A 284 1.83 -16.60 14.03
C PRO A 284 2.59 -15.51 13.26
N ALA A 285 2.39 -14.25 13.64
CA ALA A 285 2.98 -13.09 12.95
C ALA A 285 4.51 -13.12 12.87
N GLN A 286 5.19 -13.73 13.85
CA GLN A 286 6.64 -13.92 13.87
C GLN A 286 7.15 -14.82 12.74
N ALA A 287 6.29 -15.67 12.19
CA ALA A 287 6.62 -16.61 11.11
C ALA A 287 6.08 -16.14 9.75
N PHE A 288 5.53 -14.93 9.65
CA PHE A 288 5.00 -14.40 8.39
C PHE A 288 6.08 -14.22 7.32
N ILE A 289 7.31 -13.89 7.72
CA ILE A 289 8.44 -13.77 6.79
C ILE A 289 9.31 -15.03 6.92
N PRO A 290 9.49 -15.82 5.85
CA PRO A 290 10.45 -16.92 5.84
C PRO A 290 11.86 -16.41 6.12
N ARG A 291 12.66 -17.17 6.88
CA ARG A 291 14.04 -16.77 7.22
C ARG A 291 14.89 -16.41 6.00
N ALA A 292 14.72 -17.14 4.89
CA ALA A 292 15.41 -16.88 3.63
C ALA A 292 15.12 -15.50 3.00
N ARG A 293 14.01 -14.85 3.38
CA ARG A 293 13.60 -13.53 2.89
C ARG A 293 13.74 -12.42 3.94
N ALA A 294 14.15 -12.74 5.17
CA ALA A 294 14.22 -11.78 6.26
C ALA A 294 15.16 -10.60 5.96
N ASP A 295 16.32 -10.87 5.36
CA ASP A 295 17.29 -9.82 5.00
C ASP A 295 16.78 -8.90 3.89
N ALA A 296 16.14 -9.47 2.87
CA ALA A 296 15.53 -8.68 1.79
C ALA A 296 14.38 -7.81 2.31
N ALA A 297 13.49 -8.37 3.14
CA ALA A 297 12.39 -7.64 3.76
C ALA A 297 12.91 -6.49 4.66
N ARG A 298 13.95 -6.76 5.47
CA ARG A 298 14.61 -5.76 6.32
C ARG A 298 15.22 -4.63 5.49
N ALA A 299 15.95 -4.97 4.43
CA ALA A 299 16.59 -3.99 3.55
C ALA A 299 15.54 -3.10 2.87
N GLN A 300 14.47 -3.68 2.32
CA GLN A 300 13.38 -2.95 1.69
C GLN A 300 12.65 -2.03 2.68
N ALA A 301 12.33 -2.53 3.87
CA ALA A 301 11.67 -1.76 4.92
C ALA A 301 12.51 -0.56 5.38
N ARG A 302 13.83 -0.74 5.54
CA ARG A 302 14.76 0.35 5.88
C ARG A 302 14.88 1.38 4.77
N LEU A 303 15.08 0.91 3.53
CA LEU A 303 15.15 1.78 2.35
C LEU A 303 13.90 2.66 2.22
N ALA A 304 12.71 2.12 2.51
CA ALA A 304 11.47 2.87 2.38
C ALA A 304 11.46 4.18 3.20
N TRP A 305 11.91 4.16 4.46
CA TRP A 305 11.95 5.37 5.28
C TRP A 305 13.26 6.16 5.15
N THR A 306 14.41 5.50 4.90
CA THR A 306 15.68 6.23 4.71
C THR A 306 15.69 7.03 3.42
N LEU A 307 15.05 6.55 2.34
CA LEU A 307 14.92 7.31 1.10
C LEU A 307 14.03 8.55 1.27
N TRP A 308 12.98 8.46 2.08
CA TRP A 308 12.17 9.62 2.41
C TRP A 308 12.97 10.64 3.22
N LEU A 309 13.73 10.19 4.22
CA LEU A 309 14.63 11.05 4.99
C LEU A 309 15.70 11.70 4.11
N LEU A 310 16.27 10.95 3.16
CA LEU A 310 17.25 11.48 2.20
C LEU A 310 16.64 12.56 1.32
N ARG A 311 15.42 12.36 0.81
CA ARG A 311 14.70 13.38 0.03
C ARG A 311 14.38 14.61 0.86
N LEU A 312 13.97 14.44 2.11
CA LEU A 312 13.75 15.56 3.03
C LEU A 312 15.04 16.34 3.26
N SER A 313 16.15 15.64 3.51
CA SER A 313 17.47 16.26 3.68
C SER A 313 17.87 17.08 2.46
N LEU A 314 17.75 16.53 1.24
CA LEU A 314 18.05 17.25 0.01
C LEU A 314 17.12 18.45 -0.21
N ALA A 315 15.82 18.29 0.04
CA ALA A 315 14.88 19.39 -0.07
C ALA A 315 15.23 20.53 0.88
N LEU A 316 15.60 20.22 2.13
CA LEU A 316 16.00 21.22 3.11
C LEU A 316 17.25 21.99 2.68
N VAL A 317 18.24 21.34 2.05
CA VAL A 317 19.40 22.04 1.49
C VAL A 317 18.95 23.13 0.53
N TRP A 318 18.11 22.79 -0.45
CA TRP A 318 17.62 23.75 -1.44
C TRP A 318 16.72 24.84 -0.82
N LEU A 319 15.79 24.48 0.06
CA LEU A 319 14.89 25.43 0.70
C LEU A 319 15.63 26.42 1.61
N ILE A 320 16.62 25.95 2.35
CA ILE A 320 17.45 26.80 3.20
C ILE A 320 18.32 27.71 2.33
N THR A 321 18.99 27.19 1.29
CA THR A 321 19.80 28.02 0.38
C THR A 321 18.96 29.09 -0.32
N ALA A 322 17.73 28.78 -0.72
CA ALA A 322 16.79 29.76 -1.25
C ALA A 322 16.47 30.86 -0.24
N ALA A 323 16.07 30.50 0.99
CA ALA A 323 15.75 31.46 2.04
C ALA A 323 16.94 32.35 2.40
N VAL A 324 18.14 31.76 2.47
CA VAL A 324 19.40 32.47 2.69
C VAL A 324 19.67 33.48 1.59
N SER A 325 19.49 33.08 0.33
CA SER A 325 19.75 33.91 -0.84
C SER A 325 18.72 35.02 -1.06
N TYR A 326 17.48 34.86 -0.55
CA TYR A 326 16.46 35.91 -0.59
C TYR A 326 16.70 37.07 0.39
N GLY A 327 17.55 36.88 1.41
CA GLY A 327 17.94 37.99 2.28
C GLY A 327 18.34 37.64 3.71
N LEU A 328 18.36 36.35 4.12
CA LEU A 328 18.93 36.03 5.45
C LEU A 328 20.45 36.17 5.45
N TYR A 329 21.11 36.01 4.30
CA TYR A 329 22.50 36.39 4.11
C TYR A 329 22.61 37.83 3.58
N PRO A 330 23.63 38.61 3.99
CA PRO A 330 23.81 39.97 3.49
C PRO A 330 23.90 40.00 1.95
N VAL A 331 22.90 40.62 1.31
CA VAL A 331 22.77 40.67 -0.16
C VAL A 331 24.01 41.26 -0.82
N GLN A 332 24.64 42.25 -0.20
CA GLN A 332 25.85 42.88 -0.72
C GLN A 332 27.03 41.90 -0.79
N GLN A 333 27.20 41.04 0.21
CA GLN A 333 28.24 40.01 0.19
C GLN A 333 27.96 38.95 -0.88
N SER A 334 26.68 38.64 -1.17
CA SER A 334 26.33 37.78 -2.30
C SER A 334 26.69 38.42 -3.64
N TYR A 335 26.47 39.73 -3.80
CA TYR A 335 26.86 40.48 -4.99
C TYR A 335 28.38 40.55 -5.17
N GLU A 336 29.14 40.70 -4.09
CA GLU A 336 30.60 40.61 -4.12
C GLU A 336 31.08 39.23 -4.62
N LEU A 337 30.47 38.15 -4.15
CA LEU A 337 30.78 36.80 -4.64
C LEU A 337 30.45 36.63 -6.12
N LEU A 338 29.30 37.14 -6.58
CA LEU A 338 28.92 37.13 -8.00
C LEU A 338 29.86 37.98 -8.86
N ALA A 339 30.31 39.13 -8.36
CA ALA A 339 31.30 39.96 -9.05
C ALA A 339 32.62 39.19 -9.27
N ARG A 340 33.08 38.45 -8.25
CA ARG A 340 34.29 37.63 -8.32
C ARG A 340 34.20 36.46 -9.30
N THR A 341 33.00 35.95 -9.57
CA THR A 341 32.78 34.94 -10.62
C THR A 341 32.64 35.53 -12.02
N GLY A 342 32.66 36.87 -12.14
CA GLY A 342 32.61 37.61 -13.40
C GLY A 342 31.21 38.08 -13.81
N VAL A 343 30.23 38.07 -12.91
CA VAL A 343 28.86 38.54 -13.19
C VAL A 343 28.81 40.08 -13.15
N PRO A 344 28.39 40.74 -14.25
CA PRO A 344 28.26 42.20 -14.28
C PRO A 344 27.23 42.72 -13.26
N PRO A 345 27.42 43.92 -12.67
CA PRO A 345 26.51 44.48 -11.66
C PRO A 345 25.03 44.50 -12.07
N ALA A 346 24.75 44.82 -13.34
CA ALA A 346 23.38 44.86 -13.86
C ALA A 346 22.66 43.50 -13.83
N LEU A 347 23.40 42.38 -13.85
CA LEU A 347 22.84 41.02 -13.84
C LEU A 347 22.86 40.37 -12.45
N GLN A 348 23.54 40.96 -11.46
CA GLN A 348 23.67 40.37 -10.12
C GLN A 348 22.32 40.15 -9.41
N PRO A 349 21.35 41.09 -9.44
CA PRO A 349 20.03 40.84 -8.84
C PRO A 349 19.30 39.69 -9.52
N LEU A 350 19.34 39.63 -10.86
CA LEU A 350 18.70 38.57 -11.62
C LEU A 350 19.34 37.20 -11.32
N MET A 351 20.67 37.14 -11.25
CA MET A 351 21.39 35.90 -10.94
C MET A 351 21.11 35.43 -9.51
N LEU A 352 21.14 36.34 -8.52
CA LEU A 352 20.88 35.99 -7.12
C LEU A 352 19.45 35.50 -6.91
N TYR A 353 18.46 36.32 -7.27
CA TYR A 353 17.05 35.97 -7.05
C TYR A 353 16.56 34.88 -8.00
N GLY A 354 17.12 34.80 -9.21
CA GLY A 354 16.89 33.69 -10.13
C GLY A 354 17.37 32.37 -9.56
N ALA A 355 18.61 32.31 -9.05
CA ALA A 355 19.15 31.13 -8.38
C ALA A 355 18.34 30.77 -7.13
N ALA A 356 18.00 31.74 -6.28
CA ALA A 356 17.18 31.52 -5.10
C ALA A 356 15.79 30.93 -5.45
N THR A 357 15.16 31.44 -6.51
CA THR A 357 13.87 30.94 -6.99
C THR A 357 14.00 29.52 -7.55
N PHE A 358 15.10 29.23 -8.25
CA PHE A 358 15.37 27.90 -8.78
C PHE A 358 15.59 26.89 -7.65
N ASP A 359 16.36 27.26 -6.63
CA ASP A 359 16.56 26.44 -5.42
C ASP A 359 15.24 26.18 -4.70
N LEU A 360 14.40 27.21 -4.52
CA LEU A 360 13.07 27.05 -3.93
C LEU A 360 12.23 26.03 -4.71
N ALA A 361 12.23 26.14 -6.05
CA ALA A 361 11.53 25.20 -6.92
C ALA A 361 12.08 23.77 -6.80
N LEU A 362 13.40 23.58 -6.79
CA LEU A 362 14.04 22.27 -6.60
C LEU A 362 13.69 21.66 -5.24
N GLY A 363 13.69 22.46 -4.18
CA GLY A 363 13.33 22.03 -2.83
C GLY A 363 11.88 21.55 -2.74
N VAL A 364 10.93 22.34 -3.25
CA VAL A 364 9.50 21.98 -3.27
C VAL A 364 9.25 20.74 -4.15
N LEU A 365 9.80 20.72 -5.36
CA LEU A 365 9.63 19.60 -6.30
C LEU A 365 10.24 18.29 -5.79
N THR A 366 11.30 18.36 -4.97
CA THR A 366 11.95 17.18 -4.35
C THR A 366 10.98 16.44 -3.44
N LEU A 367 10.06 17.14 -2.77
CA LEU A 367 9.04 16.56 -1.89
C LEU A 367 7.73 16.24 -2.62
N TRP A 368 7.47 16.90 -3.75
CA TRP A 368 6.23 16.76 -4.50
C TRP A 368 6.01 15.34 -5.06
N PRO A 369 4.77 14.83 -5.14
CA PRO A 369 4.45 13.51 -5.68
C PRO A 369 4.52 13.45 -7.23
N LEU A 370 5.69 13.77 -7.79
CA LEU A 370 5.96 13.71 -9.24
C LEU A 370 5.95 12.27 -9.78
N ARG A 371 5.63 12.11 -11.06
CA ARG A 371 5.74 10.83 -11.79
C ARG A 371 7.22 10.37 -11.82
N PRO A 372 7.51 9.05 -11.81
CA PRO A 372 8.89 8.54 -11.74
C PRO A 372 9.83 9.10 -12.82
N ARG A 373 9.33 9.27 -14.06
CA ARG A 373 10.11 9.88 -15.15
C ARG A 373 10.51 11.32 -14.85
N ALA A 374 9.59 12.13 -14.31
CA ALA A 374 9.86 13.52 -13.95
C ALA A 374 10.83 13.61 -12.76
N ARG A 375 10.76 12.69 -11.79
CA ARG A 375 11.72 12.62 -10.68
C ARG A 375 13.14 12.37 -11.14
N ARG A 376 13.35 11.44 -12.09
CA ARG A 376 14.68 11.20 -12.64
C ARG A 376 15.28 12.45 -13.29
N TRP A 377 14.45 13.19 -14.05
CA TRP A 377 14.88 14.47 -14.61
C TRP A 377 15.22 15.46 -13.50
N LEU A 378 14.41 15.56 -12.45
CA LEU A 378 14.68 16.42 -11.31
C LEU A 378 16.04 16.08 -10.64
N TRP A 379 16.33 14.80 -10.40
CA TRP A 379 17.61 14.36 -9.84
C TRP A 379 18.79 14.71 -10.76
N GLY A 380 18.62 14.51 -12.07
CA GLY A 380 19.61 14.89 -13.08
C GLY A 380 19.83 16.41 -13.14
N THR A 381 18.78 17.22 -13.06
CA THR A 381 18.85 18.69 -13.04
C THR A 381 19.60 19.19 -11.81
N GLN A 382 19.32 18.63 -10.62
CA GLN A 382 20.06 18.96 -9.40
C GLN A 382 21.54 18.58 -9.55
N ALA A 383 21.85 17.39 -10.05
CA ALA A 383 23.23 16.96 -10.25
C ALA A 383 23.97 17.84 -11.27
N ALA A 384 23.31 18.23 -12.36
CA ALA A 384 23.86 19.12 -13.37
C ALA A 384 24.13 20.53 -12.82
N LEU A 385 23.18 21.09 -12.05
CA LEU A 385 23.37 22.37 -11.37
C LEU A 385 24.58 22.31 -10.41
N ILE A 386 24.66 21.26 -9.60
CA ILE A 386 25.76 21.04 -8.65
C ILE A 386 27.10 20.93 -9.40
N GLY A 387 27.14 20.14 -10.46
CA GLY A 387 28.33 20.02 -11.31
C GLY A 387 28.74 21.37 -11.91
N PHE A 388 27.77 22.11 -12.45
CA PHE A 388 28.00 23.43 -13.06
C PHE A 388 28.63 24.42 -12.07
N TYR A 389 28.00 24.65 -10.92
CA TYR A 389 28.55 25.63 -9.97
C TYR A 389 29.84 25.12 -9.32
N THR A 390 30.03 23.80 -9.16
CA THR A 390 31.28 23.23 -8.64
C THR A 390 32.45 23.54 -9.56
N VAL A 391 32.29 23.37 -10.88
CA VAL A 391 33.32 23.71 -11.87
C VAL A 391 33.59 25.21 -11.87
N LEU A 392 32.54 26.03 -11.85
CA LEU A 392 32.66 27.49 -11.83
C LEU A 392 33.45 27.98 -10.60
N ILE A 393 33.06 27.54 -9.39
CA ILE A 393 33.74 27.91 -8.14
C ILE A 393 35.17 27.37 -8.13
N THR A 394 35.41 26.15 -8.63
CA THR A 394 36.77 25.59 -8.72
C THR A 394 37.71 26.49 -9.52
N TRP A 395 37.21 27.09 -10.61
CA TRP A 395 38.04 27.94 -11.47
C TRP A 395 38.12 29.39 -10.99
N ARG A 396 37.02 29.96 -10.49
CA ARG A 396 36.93 31.39 -10.13
C ARG A 396 37.21 31.69 -8.66
N LEU A 397 37.02 30.71 -7.78
CA LEU A 397 37.10 30.82 -6.33
C LEU A 397 37.78 29.56 -5.74
N PRO A 398 39.00 29.20 -6.18
CA PRO A 398 39.65 27.94 -5.81
C PRO A 398 39.89 27.79 -4.30
N GLU A 399 39.96 28.89 -3.54
CA GLU A 399 40.11 28.88 -2.09
C GLU A 399 38.94 28.18 -1.36
N PHE A 400 37.78 28.04 -2.01
CA PHE A 400 36.63 27.31 -1.45
C PHE A 400 36.86 25.79 -1.33
N TRP A 401 37.90 25.25 -1.97
CA TRP A 401 38.37 23.88 -1.71
C TRP A 401 39.06 23.74 -0.35
N LEU A 402 39.76 24.78 0.10
CA LEU A 402 40.50 24.80 1.37
C LEU A 402 39.69 25.44 2.51
N HIS A 403 38.49 25.93 2.21
CA HIS A 403 37.64 26.58 3.19
C HIS A 403 37.26 25.62 4.34
N PRO A 404 37.38 26.02 5.63
CA PRO A 404 37.21 25.13 6.78
C PRO A 404 35.84 24.45 6.86
N TYR A 405 34.79 25.10 6.34
CA TYR A 405 33.44 24.53 6.27
C TYR A 405 33.16 23.60 5.08
N GLY A 406 34.17 23.33 4.23
CA GLY A 406 34.10 22.36 3.11
C GLY A 406 32.89 22.52 2.18
N PRO A 407 32.60 23.72 1.64
CA PRO A 407 31.40 23.96 0.83
C PRO A 407 31.37 23.10 -0.45
N LEU A 408 32.52 22.92 -1.12
CA LEU A 408 32.60 22.09 -2.33
C LEU A 408 32.67 20.59 -2.04
N THR A 409 33.35 20.18 -0.95
CA THR A 409 33.49 18.76 -0.62
C THR A 409 32.16 18.12 -0.24
N LYS A 410 31.21 18.89 0.29
CA LYS A 410 29.82 18.47 0.56
C LYS A 410 29.02 18.14 -0.71
N ASN A 411 29.42 18.62 -1.89
CA ASN A 411 28.73 18.31 -3.14
C ASN A 411 28.89 16.83 -3.53
N LEU A 412 30.02 16.21 -3.20
CA LEU A 412 30.30 14.81 -3.54
C LEU A 412 29.27 13.83 -2.92
N PRO A 413 29.01 13.84 -1.60
CA PRO A 413 27.96 12.99 -1.04
C PRO A 413 26.55 13.36 -1.51
N ILE A 414 26.27 14.63 -1.84
CA ILE A 414 24.98 15.04 -2.43
C ILE A 414 24.80 14.43 -3.82
N LEU A 415 25.84 14.46 -4.67
CA LEU A 415 25.82 13.82 -5.99
C LEU A 415 25.64 12.31 -5.88
N ALA A 416 26.30 11.66 -4.92
CA ALA A 416 26.11 10.23 -4.65
C ALA A 416 24.67 9.92 -4.19
N ALA A 417 24.07 10.77 -3.35
CA ALA A 417 22.67 10.64 -2.93
C ALA A 417 21.69 10.80 -4.10
N LEU A 418 21.93 11.76 -5.00
CA LEU A 418 21.12 11.96 -6.21
C LEU A 418 21.24 10.77 -7.17
N ALA A 419 22.44 10.21 -7.33
CA ALA A 419 22.66 9.01 -8.12
C ALA A 419 21.92 7.80 -7.54
N LEU A 420 21.96 7.62 -6.21
CA LEU A 420 21.21 6.57 -5.50
C LEU A 420 19.70 6.73 -5.71
N LEU A 421 19.16 7.94 -5.56
CA LEU A 421 17.75 8.22 -5.81
C LEU A 421 17.37 7.90 -7.27
N ALA A 422 18.17 8.34 -8.24
CA ALA A 422 17.93 8.06 -9.65
C ALA A 422 17.96 6.56 -9.98
N ALA A 423 18.87 5.80 -9.36
CA ALA A 423 18.98 4.35 -9.54
C ALA A 423 17.78 3.58 -8.97
N LEU A 424 17.20 4.07 -7.87
CA LEU A 424 16.07 3.42 -7.18
C LEU A 424 14.69 3.90 -7.64
N GLU A 425 14.60 4.90 -8.52
CA GLU A 425 13.32 5.32 -9.11
C GLU A 425 12.72 4.19 -9.98
N PRO A 426 11.42 3.85 -9.82
CA PRO A 426 10.76 2.81 -10.60
C PRO A 426 10.85 3.05 -12.12
N ARG A 427 11.22 2.02 -12.91
CA ARG A 427 11.16 2.08 -14.39
C ARG A 427 9.70 2.04 -14.83
N GLY A 428 9.35 2.84 -15.84
CA GLY A 428 7.98 3.28 -16.15
C GLY A 428 6.93 2.21 -16.45
N SER A 429 7.28 0.92 -16.45
CA SER A 429 6.35 -0.20 -16.59
C SER A 429 5.70 -0.66 -15.28
N GLN A 430 6.25 -0.33 -14.11
CA GLN A 430 5.70 -0.78 -12.81
C GLN A 430 4.72 0.21 -12.16
N ALA A 431 4.54 1.41 -12.72
CA ALA A 431 3.74 2.47 -12.10
C ALA A 431 2.23 2.36 -12.37
N THR A 432 1.80 1.50 -13.29
CA THR A 432 0.41 1.42 -13.75
C THR A 432 -0.44 0.45 -12.91
N GLU A 433 0.16 -0.41 -12.09
CA GLU A 433 -0.57 -1.42 -11.31
C GLU A 433 -0.89 -1.00 -9.86
N THR A 434 -0.39 0.16 -9.40
CA THR A 434 -0.56 0.62 -8.01
C THR A 434 -1.16 2.02 -7.89
N ARG A 435 -2.08 2.41 -8.77
CA ARG A 435 -2.95 3.57 -8.55
C ARG A 435 -4.41 3.19 -8.57
#